data_AF-A0A1G9FDG3-F1
#
_entry.id   AF-A0A1G9FDG3-F1
#
_cell.length_a   1.000
_cell.length_b   1.000
_cell.length_c   1.000
_cell.angle_alpha   90.00
_cell.angle_beta   90.00
_cell.angle_gamma   90.00
#
_symmetry.space_group_name_H-M   'P 1'
#
loop_
_entity.id
_entity.type
_entity.pdbx_description
1 polymer ?
#
loop_
_entity_poly.entity_id
_entity_poly.type
_entity_poly.pdbx_seq_one_letter_code
_entity_poly.pdbx_strand_id
1 'polypeptide(L)'
;MERPAAYGTKKYISCDKCSWTEPVESFDRIPALISSFNQVRCPNCGSLLKAEGNTFQTDFLKLPTEFRIMSGGQTGVDRGALDAAIHLGIPHNGWCPKGRKAEDGIIPEKYNLSEMDVSYYWKRTEQNVLDSDGTLVFPGKCKSKGTALTIKLAHKHSKPIAVIPLDSPLAIETIRAWISSMKINVLNVAGPRESGCPGIYSTAKTFLIEALH
;
A
#
# COMPACT_ATOMS: atom_id res chain seq x y z
N MET A 1 15.28 2.60 -31.77
CA MET A 1 13.88 3.00 -31.98
C MET A 1 13.38 3.62 -30.69
N GLU A 2 13.34 4.94 -30.63
CA GLU A 2 12.98 5.69 -29.42
C GLU A 2 11.48 5.54 -29.12
N ARG A 3 11.11 5.47 -27.84
CA ARG A 3 9.72 5.35 -27.37
C ARG A 3 9.57 6.08 -26.02
N PRO A 4 8.97 7.29 -25.99
CA PRO A 4 8.82 8.06 -24.76
C PRO A 4 7.49 7.76 -24.03
N ALA A 5 7.54 7.72 -22.70
CA ALA A 5 6.47 8.11 -21.76
C ALA A 5 7.04 8.16 -20.33
N ALA A 6 6.33 8.79 -19.37
CA ALA A 6 6.74 8.89 -17.98
C ALA A 6 5.64 8.40 -17.02
N TYR A 7 6.03 7.64 -15.96
CA TYR A 7 5.27 7.22 -14.76
C TYR A 7 3.77 6.84 -14.91
N GLY A 8 3.23 5.59 -14.83
CA GLY A 8 1.77 5.18 -14.87
C GLY A 8 1.40 3.87 -15.63
N THR A 9 0.44 3.79 -16.55
CA THR A 9 0.56 2.92 -17.77
C THR A 9 -0.40 3.33 -18.90
N LYS A 10 -0.11 3.01 -20.18
CA LYS A 10 -1.10 3.06 -21.28
C LYS A 10 -2.41 2.28 -21.03
N LYS A 11 -2.43 1.42 -20.01
CA LYS A 11 -3.59 0.69 -19.50
C LYS A 11 -4.07 1.14 -18.11
N TYR A 12 -3.32 1.91 -17.32
CA TYR A 12 -3.63 2.15 -15.88
C TYR A 12 -3.37 3.60 -15.46
N ILE A 13 -4.15 4.10 -14.50
CA ILE A 13 -3.96 5.45 -13.94
C ILE A 13 -4.18 5.47 -12.42
N SER A 14 -3.35 6.26 -11.72
CA SER A 14 -3.45 6.54 -10.30
C SER A 14 -4.16 7.88 -10.06
N CYS A 15 -4.96 7.98 -8.99
CA CYS A 15 -5.66 9.21 -8.65
C CYS A 15 -4.82 10.18 -7.81
N ASP A 16 -4.53 11.37 -8.32
CA ASP A 16 -3.76 12.42 -7.62
C ASP A 16 -4.34 12.81 -6.25
N LYS A 17 -5.63 12.59 -6.00
CA LYS A 17 -6.31 12.95 -4.74
C LYS A 17 -6.36 11.83 -3.69
N CYS A 18 -6.53 10.58 -4.09
CA CYS A 18 -6.72 9.44 -3.17
C CYS A 18 -5.80 8.24 -3.42
N SER A 19 -4.89 8.36 -4.40
CA SER A 19 -3.88 7.37 -4.82
C SER A 19 -4.42 5.99 -5.22
N TRP A 20 -5.75 5.88 -5.41
CA TRP A 20 -6.39 4.71 -5.99
C TRP A 20 -5.89 4.49 -7.42
N THR A 21 -5.49 3.25 -7.73
CA THR A 21 -4.91 2.88 -9.02
C THR A 21 -5.63 1.65 -9.56
N GLU A 22 -6.09 1.74 -10.82
CA GLU A 22 -6.88 0.74 -11.55
C GLU A 22 -6.62 0.93 -13.05
N PRO A 23 -7.06 0.02 -13.94
CA PRO A 23 -7.03 0.24 -15.38
C PRO A 23 -7.75 1.53 -15.81
N VAL A 24 -7.30 2.19 -16.86
CA VAL A 24 -7.98 3.35 -17.50
C VAL A 24 -9.37 2.97 -18.03
N GLU A 25 -9.62 1.68 -18.25
CA GLU A 25 -10.94 1.12 -18.52
C GLU A 25 -11.91 1.22 -17.32
N SER A 26 -11.42 1.14 -16.08
CA SER A 26 -12.22 1.19 -14.83
C SER A 26 -12.61 2.62 -14.39
N PHE A 27 -12.21 3.66 -15.13
CA PHE A 27 -12.49 5.07 -14.79
C PHE A 27 -13.53 5.64 -15.76
N ASP A 28 -14.56 6.33 -15.27
CA ASP A 28 -15.58 6.90 -16.16
C ASP A 28 -14.93 7.97 -17.07
N ARG A 29 -14.90 7.70 -18.38
CA ARG A 29 -14.48 8.70 -19.37
C ARG A 29 -15.55 9.78 -19.45
N ILE A 30 -15.18 11.03 -19.18
CA ILE A 30 -16.12 12.15 -19.34
C ILE A 30 -16.04 12.65 -20.78
N PRO A 31 -17.15 12.65 -21.55
CA PRO A 31 -17.17 13.20 -22.90
C PRO A 31 -16.90 14.70 -22.87
N ALA A 32 -15.72 15.12 -23.33
CA ALA A 32 -15.38 16.52 -23.53
C ALA A 32 -15.96 17.02 -24.86
N LEU A 33 -16.64 18.17 -24.84
CA LEU A 33 -17.22 18.80 -26.04
C LEU A 33 -16.19 19.44 -27.00
N ILE A 34 -14.89 19.30 -26.71
CA ILE A 34 -13.78 19.87 -27.47
C ILE A 34 -12.71 18.79 -27.66
N SER A 35 -12.08 18.76 -28.84
CA SER A 35 -11.34 17.62 -29.41
C SER A 35 -10.00 17.23 -28.74
N SER A 36 -9.67 17.76 -27.56
CA SER A 36 -8.43 17.43 -26.85
C SER A 36 -8.48 17.72 -25.35
N PHE A 37 -9.07 16.80 -24.57
CA PHE A 37 -8.56 16.39 -23.25
C PHE A 37 -9.27 15.11 -22.77
N ASN A 38 -8.55 13.99 -22.73
CA ASN A 38 -9.08 12.76 -22.13
C ASN A 38 -9.13 12.90 -20.60
N GLN A 39 -10.26 13.34 -20.07
CA GLN A 39 -10.50 13.35 -18.62
C GLN A 39 -11.21 12.08 -18.16
N VAL A 40 -10.71 11.49 -17.09
CA VAL A 40 -11.24 10.26 -16.50
C VAL A 40 -11.55 10.45 -15.02
N ARG A 41 -12.65 9.88 -14.56
CA ARG A 41 -13.16 9.99 -13.19
C ARG A 41 -12.66 8.83 -12.34
N CYS A 42 -12.00 9.13 -11.22
CA CYS A 42 -11.58 8.11 -10.26
C CYS A 42 -12.79 7.36 -9.67
N PRO A 43 -12.91 6.03 -9.83
CA PRO A 43 -14.07 5.28 -9.34
C PRO A 43 -14.18 5.28 -7.81
N ASN A 44 -13.06 5.43 -7.09
CA ASN A 44 -13.03 5.47 -5.62
C ASN A 44 -13.42 6.84 -5.01
N CYS A 45 -13.11 7.97 -5.68
CA CYS A 45 -13.30 9.30 -5.07
C CYS A 45 -13.93 10.39 -5.97
N GLY A 46 -14.34 10.05 -7.19
CA GLY A 46 -14.99 10.95 -8.14
C GLY A 46 -14.12 12.07 -8.73
N SER A 47 -12.81 12.09 -8.44
CA SER A 47 -11.90 13.14 -8.92
C SER A 47 -11.60 13.03 -10.40
N LEU A 48 -11.43 14.18 -11.06
CA LEU A 48 -11.05 14.26 -12.46
C LEU A 48 -9.54 14.19 -12.61
N LEU A 49 -9.06 13.35 -13.53
CA LEU A 49 -7.66 13.10 -13.83
C LEU A 49 -7.43 13.26 -15.33
N LYS A 50 -6.20 13.60 -15.74
CA LYS A 50 -5.80 13.58 -17.15
C LYS A 50 -5.31 12.17 -17.51
N ALA A 51 -5.99 11.46 -18.42
CA ALA A 51 -5.63 10.10 -18.81
C ALA A 51 -4.23 9.97 -19.45
N GLU A 52 -3.68 11.07 -19.95
CA GLU A 52 -2.34 11.14 -20.56
C GLU A 52 -1.23 11.42 -19.54
N GLY A 53 -1.59 11.96 -18.37
CA GLY A 53 -0.72 11.95 -17.22
C GLY A 53 -0.77 10.57 -16.59
N ASN A 54 -0.08 9.58 -17.19
CA ASN A 54 0.87 8.66 -16.53
C ASN A 54 1.15 7.30 -17.32
N THR A 55 2.42 6.92 -17.62
CA THR A 55 2.88 5.55 -18.11
C THR A 55 4.21 4.92 -17.54
N PHE A 56 4.18 3.73 -16.91
CA PHE A 56 5.29 2.92 -16.30
C PHE A 56 5.75 1.78 -17.23
N GLN A 57 6.76 1.01 -16.78
CA GLN A 57 7.25 -0.25 -17.37
C GLN A 57 6.77 -1.47 -16.54
N THR A 58 6.64 -2.62 -17.20
CA THR A 58 6.16 -3.90 -16.64
C THR A 58 7.28 -4.89 -16.29
N ASP A 59 8.53 -4.41 -16.27
CA ASP A 59 9.70 -5.26 -16.04
C ASP A 59 9.82 -5.69 -14.56
N PHE A 60 10.57 -6.76 -14.31
CA PHE A 60 10.76 -7.38 -12.99
C PHE A 60 11.06 -6.35 -11.89
N LEU A 61 10.39 -6.48 -10.72
CA LEU A 61 10.62 -5.60 -9.58
C LEU A 61 12.01 -5.82 -9.00
N LYS A 62 12.99 -5.05 -9.48
CA LYS A 62 14.26 -4.91 -8.79
C LYS A 62 14.07 -4.02 -7.57
N LEU A 63 13.86 -4.65 -6.41
CA LEU A 63 13.84 -3.98 -5.12
C LEU A 63 15.13 -3.14 -4.93
N PRO A 64 15.04 -1.93 -4.35
CA PRO A 64 16.22 -1.17 -3.91
C PRO A 64 17.10 -1.98 -2.95
N THR A 65 18.41 -1.73 -2.95
CA THR A 65 19.37 -2.44 -2.06
C THR A 65 19.03 -2.30 -0.58
N GLU A 66 18.47 -1.16 -0.17
CA GLU A 66 18.07 -0.86 1.21
C GLU A 66 16.59 -1.20 1.52
N PHE A 67 15.91 -1.90 0.61
CA PHE A 67 14.47 -2.15 0.71
C PHE A 67 14.10 -2.94 1.96
N ARG A 68 13.06 -2.49 2.66
CA ARG A 68 12.58 -3.07 3.91
C ARG A 68 11.09 -2.89 4.10
N ILE A 69 10.47 -3.88 4.76
CA ILE A 69 9.04 -3.87 5.09
C ILE A 69 8.87 -3.38 6.53
N MET A 70 8.08 -2.32 6.70
CA MET A 70 7.69 -1.76 7.98
C MET A 70 6.25 -2.17 8.31
N SER A 71 5.97 -2.60 9.53
CA SER A 71 4.58 -2.77 9.99
C SER A 71 4.44 -2.77 11.52
N GLY A 72 3.22 -2.55 12.02
CA GLY A 72 2.95 -2.39 13.45
C GLY A 72 2.49 -3.65 14.21
N GLY A 73 2.77 -4.84 13.67
CA GLY A 73 2.73 -6.13 14.38
C GLY A 73 1.37 -6.69 14.81
N GLN A 74 0.26 -6.03 14.46
CA GLN A 74 -1.09 -6.55 14.71
C GLN A 74 -1.33 -7.87 13.96
N THR A 75 -2.30 -8.67 14.41
CA THR A 75 -2.83 -9.79 13.60
C THR A 75 -3.33 -9.31 12.23
N GLY A 76 -3.65 -10.24 11.33
CA GLY A 76 -4.11 -9.89 9.99
C GLY A 76 -2.97 -9.36 9.13
N VAL A 77 -3.22 -8.26 8.42
CA VAL A 77 -2.30 -7.72 7.41
C VAL A 77 -0.92 -7.37 7.97
N ASP A 78 -0.86 -6.74 9.15
CA ASP A 78 0.40 -6.25 9.72
C ASP A 78 1.42 -7.40 9.92
N ARG A 79 0.99 -8.53 10.50
CA ARG A 79 1.82 -9.75 10.58
C ARG A 79 1.98 -10.47 9.25
N GLY A 80 0.99 -10.43 8.37
CA GLY A 80 1.09 -11.03 7.04
C GLY A 80 2.26 -10.44 6.25
N ALA A 81 2.46 -9.12 6.36
CA ALA A 81 3.61 -8.43 5.77
C ALA A 81 4.95 -8.78 6.43
N LEU A 82 5.00 -8.83 7.76
CA LEU A 82 6.22 -9.20 8.49
C LEU A 82 6.66 -10.64 8.21
N ASP A 83 5.71 -11.59 8.15
CA ASP A 83 6.00 -12.99 7.82
C ASP A 83 6.22 -13.25 6.33
N ALA A 84 5.84 -12.33 5.44
CA ALA A 84 6.28 -12.32 4.04
C ALA A 84 7.72 -11.80 3.92
N ALA A 85 8.07 -10.73 4.64
CA ALA A 85 9.43 -10.18 4.68
C ALA A 85 10.45 -11.21 5.16
N ILE A 86 10.15 -11.88 6.29
CA ILE A 86 10.96 -12.98 6.85
C ILE A 86 11.13 -14.12 5.84
N HIS A 87 10.08 -14.48 5.08
CA HIS A 87 10.14 -15.55 4.09
C HIS A 87 11.04 -15.21 2.89
N LEU A 88 11.01 -13.96 2.43
CA LEU A 88 11.84 -13.47 1.32
C LEU A 88 13.26 -13.06 1.74
N GLY A 89 13.59 -13.10 3.04
CA GLY A 89 14.84 -12.55 3.57
C GLY A 89 14.94 -11.02 3.50
N ILE A 90 13.83 -10.33 3.23
CA ILE A 90 13.76 -8.87 3.17
C ILE A 90 13.86 -8.33 4.61
N PRO A 91 14.74 -7.35 4.90
CA PRO A 91 14.79 -6.70 6.20
C PRO A 91 13.42 -6.15 6.61
N HIS A 92 13.03 -6.34 7.87
CA HIS A 92 11.77 -5.81 8.41
C HIS A 92 11.95 -5.07 9.72
N ASN A 93 11.07 -4.11 9.97
CA ASN A 93 10.99 -3.37 11.23
C ASN A 93 9.56 -2.82 11.48
N GLY A 94 9.44 -1.90 12.44
CA GLY A 94 8.26 -1.04 12.59
C GLY A 94 7.92 -0.75 14.04
N TRP A 95 6.92 0.11 14.24
CA TRP A 95 6.52 0.59 15.55
C TRP A 95 5.30 -0.14 16.08
N CYS A 96 5.39 -0.64 17.31
CA CYS A 96 4.30 -1.29 18.04
C CYS A 96 3.95 -0.52 19.35
N PRO A 97 2.77 -0.74 19.96
CA PRO A 97 2.38 -0.03 21.18
C PRO A 97 3.07 -0.62 22.42
N LYS A 98 3.38 0.22 23.41
CA LYS A 98 4.02 -0.18 24.68
C LYS A 98 3.45 -1.46 25.30
N GLY A 99 4.33 -2.37 25.68
CA GLY A 99 4.05 -3.76 26.05
C GLY A 99 3.84 -4.67 24.83
N ARG A 100 4.45 -4.34 23.67
CA ARG A 100 4.32 -5.03 22.37
C ARG A 100 2.88 -5.49 22.05
N LYS A 101 1.87 -4.61 22.20
CA LYS A 101 0.46 -5.04 22.24
C LYS A 101 -0.19 -5.29 20.87
N ALA A 102 -0.85 -6.43 20.75
CA ALA A 102 -1.78 -6.82 19.68
C ALA A 102 -3.14 -7.28 20.26
N GLU A 103 -4.08 -7.70 19.42
CA GLU A 103 -5.40 -8.19 19.86
C GLU A 103 -5.36 -9.59 20.50
N ASP A 104 -4.35 -10.39 20.17
CA ASP A 104 -4.12 -11.75 20.66
C ASP A 104 -3.07 -11.81 21.79
N GLY A 105 -2.63 -10.66 22.29
CA GLY A 105 -1.68 -10.54 23.40
C GLY A 105 -0.41 -9.79 23.02
N ILE A 106 0.74 -10.41 23.32
CA ILE A 106 2.08 -9.87 23.09
C ILE A 106 2.56 -10.25 21.68
N ILE A 107 3.06 -9.28 20.92
CA ILE A 107 3.60 -9.50 19.58
C ILE A 107 4.93 -10.27 19.69
N PRO A 108 5.05 -11.47 19.07
CA PRO A 108 6.24 -12.31 19.16
C PRO A 108 7.58 -11.60 18.88
N GLU A 109 8.64 -12.02 19.59
CA GLU A 109 9.99 -11.44 19.45
C GLU A 109 10.66 -11.70 18.09
N LYS A 110 10.16 -12.65 17.29
CA LYS A 110 10.62 -12.86 15.89
C LYS A 110 10.38 -11.65 14.96
N TYR A 111 9.62 -10.65 15.41
CA TYR A 111 9.38 -9.42 14.67
C TYR A 111 10.22 -8.28 15.27
N ASN A 112 11.09 -7.67 14.43
CA ASN A 112 12.05 -6.62 14.80
C ASN A 112 11.37 -5.25 15.04
N LEU A 113 10.41 -5.21 15.96
CA LEU A 113 9.58 -4.03 16.22
C LEU A 113 10.10 -3.22 17.41
N SER A 114 10.16 -1.91 17.23
CA SER A 114 10.40 -0.93 18.28
C SER A 114 9.09 -0.62 19.03
N GLU A 115 9.17 -0.40 20.34
CA GLU A 115 8.03 0.04 21.15
C GLU A 115 7.91 1.57 21.16
N MET A 116 6.70 2.09 20.99
CA MET A 116 6.37 3.47 21.36
C MET A 116 6.31 3.61 22.89
N ASP A 117 6.62 4.80 23.43
CA ASP A 117 6.48 5.10 24.88
C ASP A 117 5.06 4.94 25.45
N VAL A 118 4.04 4.81 24.58
CA VAL A 118 2.62 4.71 24.94
C VAL A 118 1.96 3.51 24.27
N SER A 119 0.96 2.93 24.93
CA SER A 119 0.20 1.79 24.40
C SER A 119 -0.97 2.18 23.46
N TYR A 120 -1.00 3.42 22.95
CA TYR A 120 -2.06 3.87 22.06
C TYR A 120 -1.77 3.47 20.60
N TYR A 121 -2.60 2.58 20.05
CA TYR A 121 -2.47 2.10 18.66
C TYR A 121 -2.33 3.22 17.62
N TRP A 122 -3.03 4.35 17.77
CA TRP A 122 -2.97 5.45 16.81
C TRP A 122 -1.58 6.09 16.70
N LYS A 123 -0.82 6.17 17.81
CA LYS A 123 0.55 6.71 17.80
C LYS A 123 1.48 5.84 16.97
N ARG A 124 1.41 4.51 17.14
CA ARG A 124 2.23 3.60 16.32
C ARG A 124 1.81 3.63 14.85
N THR A 125 0.52 3.82 14.55
CA THR A 125 0.06 3.94 13.15
C THR A 125 0.59 5.21 12.51
N GLU A 126 0.60 6.33 13.23
CA GLU A 126 1.17 7.58 12.77
C GLU A 126 2.70 7.48 12.57
N GLN A 127 3.41 6.85 13.50
CA GLN A 127 4.87 6.69 13.39
C GLN A 127 5.29 5.78 12.21
N ASN A 128 4.62 4.64 11.99
CA ASN A 128 4.90 3.79 10.80
C ASN A 128 4.61 4.52 9.46
N VAL A 129 3.65 5.45 9.43
CA VAL A 129 3.40 6.30 8.26
C VAL A 129 4.49 7.36 8.08
N LEU A 130 4.98 7.96 9.18
CA LEU A 130 6.02 8.99 9.14
C LEU A 130 7.40 8.44 8.76
N ASP A 131 7.75 7.25 9.25
CA ASP A 131 9.08 6.65 9.08
C ASP A 131 9.20 5.75 7.83
N SER A 132 8.18 5.74 6.95
CA SER A 132 8.18 5.02 5.67
C SER A 132 8.22 5.95 4.47
N ASP A 133 8.79 5.51 3.35
CA ASP A 133 8.76 6.24 2.08
C ASP A 133 7.35 6.24 1.46
N GLY A 134 6.60 5.16 1.71
CA GLY A 134 5.19 5.06 1.33
C GLY A 134 4.46 3.97 2.12
N THR A 135 3.13 4.07 2.15
CA THR A 135 2.25 3.11 2.85
C THR A 135 1.35 2.35 1.88
N LEU A 136 1.49 1.03 1.82
CA LEU A 136 0.57 0.12 1.14
C LEU A 136 -0.53 -0.31 2.10
N VAL A 137 -1.78 -0.23 1.65
CA VAL A 137 -2.97 -0.58 2.41
C VAL A 137 -3.77 -1.66 1.69
N PHE A 138 -3.86 -2.84 2.33
CA PHE A 138 -4.83 -3.86 1.95
C PHE A 138 -6.12 -3.63 2.76
N PRO A 139 -7.25 -3.24 2.14
CA PRO A 139 -8.45 -2.87 2.89
C PRO A 139 -9.18 -4.08 3.49
N GLY A 140 -9.09 -5.25 2.83
CA GLY A 140 -9.90 -6.43 3.13
C GLY A 140 -11.39 -6.22 2.86
N LYS A 141 -12.20 -7.27 3.05
CA LYS A 141 -13.66 -7.23 2.82
C LYS A 141 -14.43 -6.83 4.08
N CYS A 142 -13.94 -5.81 4.79
CA CYS A 142 -14.44 -5.43 6.11
C CYS A 142 -14.45 -3.90 6.36
N LYS A 143 -15.08 -3.46 7.46
CA LYS A 143 -15.00 -2.07 7.95
C LYS A 143 -13.98 -1.96 9.09
N SER A 144 -12.79 -1.44 8.78
CA SER A 144 -11.68 -1.30 9.75
C SER A 144 -11.39 0.16 10.10
N LYS A 145 -11.57 0.52 11.38
CA LYS A 145 -11.20 1.85 11.92
C LYS A 145 -9.68 2.10 11.84
N GLY A 146 -8.87 1.05 11.98
CA GLY A 146 -7.41 1.13 11.86
C GLY A 146 -6.97 1.47 10.44
N THR A 147 -7.51 0.74 9.46
CA THR A 147 -7.25 0.97 8.03
C THR A 147 -7.63 2.39 7.60
N ALA A 148 -8.82 2.86 7.99
CA ALA A 148 -9.28 4.22 7.69
C ALA A 148 -8.43 5.30 8.38
N LEU A 149 -7.91 5.02 9.58
CA LEU A 149 -6.98 5.90 10.27
C LEU A 149 -5.63 5.97 9.54
N THR A 150 -5.06 4.85 9.10
CA THR A 150 -3.81 4.83 8.32
C THR A 150 -3.93 5.68 7.04
N ILE A 151 -5.02 5.50 6.29
CA ILE A 151 -5.29 6.29 5.07
C ILE A 151 -5.36 7.79 5.40
N LYS A 152 -6.10 8.17 6.46
CA LYS A 152 -6.20 9.57 6.91
C LYS A 152 -4.83 10.15 7.32
N LEU A 153 -3.97 9.35 7.96
CA LEU A 153 -2.66 9.79 8.43
C LEU A 153 -1.66 9.96 7.28
N ALA A 154 -1.67 9.09 6.27
CA ALA A 154 -0.83 9.25 5.09
C ALA A 154 -1.17 10.56 4.34
N HIS A 155 -2.46 10.81 4.09
CA HIS A 155 -2.92 12.07 3.50
C HIS A 155 -2.62 13.30 4.38
N LYS A 156 -2.77 13.21 5.71
CA LYS A 156 -2.42 14.29 6.66
C LYS A 156 -0.95 14.72 6.53
N HIS A 157 -0.05 13.75 6.33
CA HIS A 157 1.40 13.96 6.30
C HIS A 157 1.99 14.02 4.88
N SER A 158 1.13 14.13 3.86
CA SER A 158 1.52 14.12 2.43
C SER A 158 2.41 12.92 2.04
N LYS A 159 2.27 11.78 2.73
CA LYS A 159 3.02 10.56 2.45
C LYS A 159 2.40 9.79 1.27
N PRO A 160 3.21 9.23 0.36
CA PRO A 160 2.75 8.29 -0.65
C PRO A 160 1.92 7.15 -0.04
N ILE A 161 0.77 6.87 -0.64
CA ILE A 161 -0.11 5.77 -0.25
C ILE A 161 -0.58 5.01 -1.48
N ALA A 162 -0.81 3.71 -1.34
CA ALA A 162 -1.60 2.92 -2.27
C ALA A 162 -2.65 2.11 -1.50
N VAL A 163 -3.91 2.16 -1.92
CA VAL A 163 -5.00 1.34 -1.35
C VAL A 163 -5.42 0.35 -2.42
N ILE A 164 -5.11 -0.93 -2.24
CA ILE A 164 -5.20 -1.95 -3.30
C ILE A 164 -5.93 -3.19 -2.76
N PRO A 165 -7.07 -3.60 -3.35
CA PRO A 165 -7.73 -4.85 -3.00
C PRO A 165 -6.88 -6.07 -3.38
N LEU A 166 -6.73 -7.02 -2.45
CA LEU A 166 -5.98 -8.27 -2.67
C LEU A 166 -6.65 -9.23 -3.69
N ASP A 167 -7.91 -8.96 -4.04
CA ASP A 167 -8.67 -9.68 -5.06
C ASP A 167 -8.80 -8.92 -6.40
N SER A 168 -8.11 -7.79 -6.57
CA SER A 168 -7.92 -7.22 -7.91
C SER A 168 -6.90 -8.08 -8.69
N PRO A 169 -7.23 -8.61 -9.89
CA PRO A 169 -6.32 -9.46 -10.67
C PRO A 169 -4.99 -8.79 -11.05
N LEU A 170 -4.91 -7.47 -10.88
CA LEU A 170 -3.84 -6.60 -11.37
C LEU A 170 -3.05 -5.95 -10.21
N ALA A 171 -3.36 -6.34 -8.96
CA ALA A 171 -2.73 -5.80 -7.75
C ALA A 171 -1.21 -6.00 -7.72
N ILE A 172 -0.70 -7.12 -8.23
CA ILE A 172 0.75 -7.41 -8.28
C ILE A 172 1.47 -6.41 -9.19
N GLU A 173 1.02 -6.26 -10.44
CA GLU A 173 1.57 -5.28 -11.39
C GLU A 173 1.52 -3.86 -10.79
N THR A 174 0.38 -3.51 -10.20
CA THR A 174 0.14 -2.19 -9.59
C THR A 174 1.11 -1.89 -8.44
N ILE A 175 1.38 -2.87 -7.56
CA ILE A 175 2.29 -2.69 -6.41
C ILE A 175 3.74 -2.64 -6.85
N ARG A 176 4.17 -3.51 -7.78
CA ARG A 176 5.52 -3.47 -8.36
C ARG A 176 5.79 -2.10 -9.00
N ALA A 177 4.85 -1.59 -9.79
CA ALA A 177 4.99 -0.30 -10.45
C ALA A 177 4.94 0.90 -9.48
N TRP A 178 4.09 0.86 -8.45
CA TRP A 178 4.00 1.90 -7.41
C TRP A 178 5.27 1.98 -6.53
N ILE A 179 5.84 0.83 -6.11
CA ILE A 179 7.09 0.78 -5.33
C ILE A 179 8.24 1.42 -6.14
N SER A 180 8.41 0.99 -7.39
CA SER A 180 9.47 1.48 -8.29
C SER A 180 9.36 2.98 -8.54
N SER A 181 8.16 3.47 -8.85
CA SER A 181 7.93 4.87 -9.22
C SER A 181 8.05 5.86 -8.08
N MET A 182 7.48 5.53 -6.93
CA MET A 182 7.61 6.33 -5.71
C MET A 182 8.98 6.13 -5.02
N LYS A 183 9.86 5.29 -5.60
CA LYS A 183 11.22 4.98 -5.13
C LYS A 183 11.25 4.52 -3.67
N ILE A 184 10.28 3.68 -3.31
CA ILE A 184 10.07 3.23 -1.94
C ILE A 184 11.15 2.25 -1.54
N ASN A 185 11.95 2.61 -0.54
CA ASN A 185 12.91 1.74 0.14
C ASN A 185 12.28 1.24 1.44
N VAL A 186 11.64 2.12 2.21
CA VAL A 186 10.90 1.75 3.43
C VAL A 186 9.41 1.66 3.12
N LEU A 187 8.91 0.44 2.94
CA LEU A 187 7.50 0.17 2.66
C LEU A 187 6.71 -0.13 3.94
N ASN A 188 5.86 0.79 4.40
CA ASN A 188 4.89 0.48 5.45
C ASN A 188 3.73 -0.33 4.85
N VAL A 189 3.34 -1.44 5.49
CA VAL A 189 2.17 -2.23 5.10
C VAL A 189 1.18 -2.32 6.24
N ALA A 190 -0.08 -1.99 5.96
CA ALA A 190 -1.15 -1.94 6.95
C ALA A 190 -2.50 -2.45 6.41
N GLY A 191 -3.37 -2.87 7.30
CA GLY A 191 -4.74 -3.29 6.94
C GLY A 191 -5.60 -3.66 8.15
N PRO A 192 -6.67 -4.45 7.94
CA PRO A 192 -7.47 -4.96 9.05
C PRO A 192 -6.72 -6.03 9.85
N ARG A 193 -7.07 -6.08 11.14
CA ARG A 193 -6.74 -7.15 12.08
C ARG A 193 -7.52 -8.42 11.76
N GLU A 194 -7.01 -9.59 12.15
CA GLU A 194 -7.59 -10.89 11.80
C GLU A 194 -9.03 -11.03 12.32
N SER A 195 -9.31 -10.60 13.56
CA SER A 195 -10.68 -10.57 14.12
C SER A 195 -11.66 -9.68 13.34
N GLY A 196 -11.18 -8.80 12.46
CA GLY A 196 -12.00 -7.92 11.62
C GLY A 196 -12.19 -8.42 10.19
N CYS A 197 -11.28 -9.26 9.69
CA CYS A 197 -11.33 -9.83 8.35
C CYS A 197 -10.64 -11.21 8.35
N PRO A 198 -11.32 -12.29 8.77
CA PRO A 198 -10.71 -13.61 8.84
C PRO A 198 -10.13 -14.07 7.49
N GLY A 199 -8.96 -14.70 7.53
CA GLY A 199 -8.15 -15.11 6.39
C GLY A 199 -7.16 -14.04 5.91
N ILE A 200 -7.29 -12.76 6.29
CA ILE A 200 -6.53 -11.66 5.68
C ILE A 200 -5.03 -11.75 5.95
N TYR A 201 -4.59 -12.29 7.09
CA TYR A 201 -3.18 -12.62 7.34
C TYR A 201 -2.59 -13.51 6.25
N SER A 202 -3.30 -14.59 5.90
CA SER A 202 -2.84 -15.58 4.93
C SER A 202 -2.81 -14.99 3.51
N THR A 203 -3.89 -14.31 3.11
CA THR A 203 -3.98 -13.66 1.79
C THR A 203 -2.89 -12.59 1.64
N ALA A 204 -2.71 -11.71 2.62
CA ALA A 204 -1.69 -10.66 2.55
C ALA A 204 -0.26 -11.22 2.53
N LYS A 205 0.02 -12.29 3.28
CA LYS A 205 1.32 -12.95 3.28
C LYS A 205 1.64 -13.55 1.91
N THR A 206 0.80 -14.44 1.40
CA THR A 206 1.03 -15.13 0.12
C THR A 206 1.15 -14.14 -1.03
N PHE A 207 0.27 -13.12 -1.05
CA PHE A 207 0.31 -12.06 -2.03
C PHE A 207 1.64 -11.27 -2.02
N LEU A 208 2.14 -10.88 -0.85
CA LEU A 208 3.40 -10.13 -0.74
C LEU A 208 4.62 -10.99 -1.11
N ILE A 209 4.57 -12.30 -0.85
CA ILE A 209 5.59 -13.24 -1.34
C ILE A 209 5.59 -13.23 -2.88
N GLU A 210 4.43 -13.38 -3.52
CA GLU A 210 4.30 -13.39 -4.98
C GLU A 210 4.65 -12.05 -5.66
N ALA A 211 4.38 -10.92 -4.98
CA ALA A 211 4.59 -9.58 -5.52
C ALA A 211 6.02 -9.03 -5.34
N LEU A 212 6.79 -9.53 -4.36
CA LEU A 212 8.12 -9.01 -4.00
C LEU A 212 9.27 -10.01 -4.22
N HIS A 213 8.94 -11.25 -4.65
CA HIS A 213 9.84 -12.17 -5.35
C HIS A 213 9.96 -11.79 -6.84
#